data_AF-Q98QN5-F1
#
_entry.id   AF-Q98QN5-F1
#
_cell.length_a   1.000
_cell.length_b   1.000
_cell.length_c   1.000
_cell.angle_alpha   90.00
_cell.angle_beta   90.00
_cell.angle_gamma   90.00
#
_symmetry.space_group_name_H-M   'P 1'
#
loop_
_entity.id
_entity.type
_entity.pdbx_description
1 polymer ?
#
loop_
_entity_poly.entity_id
_entity_poly.type
_entity_poly.pdbx_seq_one_letter_code
_entity_poly.pdbx_strand_id
1 'polypeptide(L)'
;MPKNKILSNNEIINFVSKHISKLIKSFDKVQIQKEENFFLLFGRKTFFIYKNNILIIPDLSKVIRVKEYEKIDIYLKKIIKEIFLEYLKVRQKYWSLIMGVPEHSIEVREKNRSWASNYVSKKKIVYALKSSSKSYEWIDYLIIHELAHYKEQNHSSNFWKIVSLYCPNWKAMKKNN
;
A
#
# COMPACT_ATOMS: atom_id res chain seq x y z
N MET A 1 -9.19 -42.27 5.99
CA MET A 1 -8.20 -41.17 5.85
C MET A 1 -8.29 -40.60 4.45
N PRO A 2 -8.54 -39.28 4.27
CA PRO A 2 -8.46 -38.69 2.94
C PRO A 2 -7.01 -38.79 2.45
N LYS A 3 -6.81 -39.46 1.31
CA LYS A 3 -5.51 -39.52 0.63
C LYS A 3 -5.23 -38.14 0.07
N ASN A 4 -4.19 -37.45 0.56
CA ASN A 4 -3.72 -36.23 -0.08
C ASN A 4 -3.19 -36.59 -1.46
N LYS A 5 -3.95 -36.24 -2.51
CA LYS A 5 -3.55 -36.41 -3.91
C LYS A 5 -2.46 -35.39 -4.21
N ILE A 6 -1.27 -35.86 -4.55
CA ILE A 6 -0.22 -35.00 -5.10
C ILE A 6 -0.69 -34.55 -6.49
N LEU A 7 -0.83 -33.23 -6.67
CA LEU A 7 -1.23 -32.65 -7.94
C LEU A 7 -0.05 -32.67 -8.92
N SER A 8 -0.32 -33.02 -10.17
CA SER A 8 0.64 -32.87 -11.26
C SER A 8 0.92 -31.40 -11.56
N ASN A 9 2.06 -31.10 -12.18
CA ASN A 9 2.39 -29.72 -12.59
C ASN A 9 1.29 -29.08 -13.46
N ASN A 10 0.64 -29.85 -14.33
CA ASN A 10 -0.46 -29.34 -15.16
C ASN A 10 -1.72 -29.04 -14.34
N GLU A 11 -2.04 -29.85 -13.33
CA GLU A 11 -3.15 -29.57 -12.41
C GLU A 11 -2.86 -28.32 -11.56
N ILE A 12 -1.61 -28.12 -11.13
CA ILE A 12 -1.17 -26.91 -10.42
C ILE A 12 -1.29 -25.68 -11.33
N ILE A 13 -0.77 -25.75 -12.56
CA ILE A 13 -0.84 -24.63 -13.53
C ILE A 13 -2.29 -24.26 -13.84
N ASN A 14 -3.15 -25.25 -14.07
CA ASN A 14 -4.57 -25.02 -14.32
C ASN A 14 -5.28 -24.41 -13.09
N PHE A 15 -4.94 -24.88 -11.89
CA PHE A 15 -5.49 -24.34 -10.66
C PHE A 15 -5.08 -22.88 -10.45
N VAL A 16 -3.78 -22.58 -10.59
CA VAL A 16 -3.24 -21.23 -10.46
C VAL A 16 -3.86 -20.32 -11.51
N SER A 17 -3.86 -20.71 -12.79
CA SER A 17 -4.44 -19.92 -13.88
C SER A 17 -5.91 -19.60 -13.63
N LYS A 18 -6.69 -20.59 -13.17
CA LYS A 18 -8.12 -20.42 -12.85
C LYS A 18 -8.37 -19.47 -11.68
N HIS A 19 -7.43 -19.37 -10.74
CA HIS A 19 -7.57 -18.55 -9.53
C HIS A 19 -6.68 -17.31 -9.51
N ILE A 20 -5.89 -17.07 -10.56
CA ILE A 20 -4.85 -16.05 -10.58
C ILE A 20 -5.43 -14.67 -10.31
N SER A 21 -6.60 -14.37 -10.87
CA SER A 21 -7.29 -13.09 -10.66
C SER A 21 -7.76 -12.91 -9.21
N LYS A 22 -8.13 -13.99 -8.50
CA LYS A 22 -8.45 -13.95 -7.06
C LYS A 22 -7.18 -13.84 -6.21
N LEU A 23 -6.12 -14.54 -6.58
CA LEU A 23 -4.81 -14.46 -5.92
C LEU A 23 -4.24 -13.04 -6.05
N ILE A 24 -4.24 -12.46 -7.24
CA ILE A 24 -3.85 -11.06 -7.50
C ILE A 24 -4.69 -10.10 -6.65
N LYS A 25 -6.02 -10.28 -6.60
CA LYS A 25 -6.91 -9.49 -5.73
C LYS A 25 -6.67 -9.69 -4.22
N SER A 26 -6.04 -10.78 -3.79
CA SER A 26 -5.64 -10.93 -2.38
C SER A 26 -4.38 -10.13 -2.04
N PHE A 27 -3.49 -9.89 -3.01
CA PHE A 27 -2.34 -8.99 -2.84
C PHE A 27 -2.73 -7.50 -2.74
N ASP A 28 -3.98 -7.16 -3.10
CA ASP A 28 -4.59 -5.84 -2.96
C ASP A 28 -5.04 -5.49 -1.53
N LYS A 29 -4.81 -6.35 -0.53
CA LYS A 29 -5.09 -6.01 0.87
C LYS A 29 -3.81 -5.55 1.56
N VAL A 30 -3.94 -4.89 2.72
CA VAL A 30 -2.80 -4.73 3.64
C VAL A 30 -2.27 -6.13 3.94
N GLN A 31 -1.03 -6.39 3.55
CA GLN A 31 -0.47 -7.74 3.58
C GLN A 31 0.09 -8.01 4.97
N ILE A 32 -0.79 -8.33 5.91
CA ILE A 32 -0.43 -8.94 7.19
C ILE A 32 -0.52 -10.46 7.02
N GLN A 33 0.57 -11.16 7.29
CA GLN A 33 0.67 -12.61 7.32
C GLN A 33 0.87 -13.02 8.79
N LYS A 34 -0.23 -13.29 9.50
CA LYS A 34 -0.17 -13.56 10.95
C LYS A 34 0.56 -14.84 11.25
N GLU A 35 0.29 -15.88 10.47
CA GLU A 35 0.85 -17.22 10.62
C GLU A 35 2.38 -17.21 10.43
N GLU A 36 2.86 -16.31 9.57
CA GLU A 36 4.29 -16.10 9.31
C GLU A 36 4.89 -14.93 10.10
N ASN A 37 4.12 -14.30 11.00
CA ASN A 37 4.53 -13.21 11.87
C ASN A 37 5.17 -12.00 11.16
N PHE A 38 4.63 -11.60 10.00
CA PHE A 38 5.10 -10.38 9.32
C PHE A 38 3.98 -9.58 8.67
N PHE A 39 4.26 -8.32 8.34
CA PHE A 39 3.47 -7.53 7.41
C PHE A 39 4.35 -6.81 6.41
N LEU A 40 3.80 -6.40 5.27
CA LEU A 40 4.52 -5.54 4.33
C LEU A 40 4.39 -4.06 4.68
N LEU A 41 5.51 -3.37 4.72
CA LEU A 41 5.59 -1.92 4.87
C LEU A 41 6.73 -1.40 3.98
N PHE A 42 6.42 -0.41 3.14
CA PHE A 42 7.34 0.21 2.21
C PHE A 42 8.07 -0.79 1.28
N GLY A 43 7.36 -1.83 0.83
CA GLY A 43 7.91 -2.88 -0.04
C GLY A 43 8.79 -3.90 0.67
N ARG A 44 8.89 -3.86 2.00
CA ARG A 44 9.72 -4.77 2.80
C ARG A 44 8.85 -5.57 3.78
N LYS A 45 9.30 -6.79 4.10
CA LYS A 45 8.73 -7.56 5.21
C LYS A 45 9.19 -6.94 6.52
N THR A 46 8.24 -6.62 7.39
CA THR A 46 8.47 -6.20 8.77
C THR A 46 7.95 -7.28 9.69
N PHE A 47 8.84 -7.87 10.47
CA PHE A 47 8.51 -8.97 11.36
C PHE A 47 7.99 -8.47 12.70
N PHE A 48 7.10 -9.25 13.31
CA PHE A 48 6.62 -9.01 14.66
C PHE A 48 6.71 -10.29 15.50
N ILE A 49 6.65 -10.14 16.82
CA ILE A 49 6.63 -11.24 17.77
C ILE A 49 5.43 -11.01 18.68
N TYR A 50 4.61 -12.04 18.88
CA TYR A 50 3.57 -12.02 19.89
C TYR A 50 3.82 -13.09 20.95
N LYS A 51 4.00 -12.68 22.20
CA LYS A 51 4.20 -13.59 23.33
C LYS A 51 3.71 -12.93 24.62
N ASN A 52 3.07 -13.71 25.50
CA ASN A 52 2.62 -13.26 26.82
C ASN A 52 1.80 -11.95 26.77
N ASN A 53 0.88 -11.82 25.81
CA ASN A 53 0.06 -10.63 25.58
C ASN A 53 0.85 -9.35 25.21
N ILE A 54 2.05 -9.52 24.67
CA ILE A 54 2.91 -8.44 24.20
C ILE A 54 3.17 -8.66 22.71
N LEU A 55 2.91 -7.62 21.91
CA LEU A 55 3.31 -7.53 20.51
C LEU A 55 4.56 -6.65 20.41
N ILE A 56 5.62 -7.19 19.82
CA ILE A 56 6.91 -6.54 19.60
C ILE A 56 7.12 -6.41 18.10
N ILE A 57 7.53 -5.24 17.63
CA ILE A 57 7.93 -4.98 16.26
C ILE A 57 9.33 -4.37 16.28
N PRO A 58 10.39 -5.19 16.21
CA PRO A 58 11.77 -4.74 16.44
C PRO A 58 12.22 -3.63 15.48
N ASP A 59 11.96 -3.80 14.18
CA ASP A 59 12.35 -2.84 13.13
C ASP A 59 11.75 -1.44 13.34
N LEU A 60 10.64 -1.37 14.09
CA LEU A 60 9.93 -0.14 14.40
C LEU A 60 10.15 0.32 15.85
N SER A 61 10.95 -0.40 16.63
CA SER A 61 11.15 -0.18 18.07
C SER A 61 9.82 -0.03 18.84
N LYS A 62 8.78 -0.78 18.44
CA LYS A 62 7.46 -0.73 19.06
C LYS A 62 7.19 -1.96 19.91
N VAL A 63 6.72 -1.72 21.13
CA VAL A 63 6.25 -2.76 22.06
C VAL A 63 4.90 -2.32 22.59
N ILE A 64 3.87 -3.14 22.41
CA ILE A 64 2.52 -2.84 22.88
C ILE A 64 1.87 -4.05 23.54
N ARG A 65 1.03 -3.80 24.53
CA ARG A 65 0.21 -4.85 25.16
C ARG A 65 -1.02 -5.12 24.31
N VAL A 66 -1.20 -6.38 23.90
CA VAL A 66 -2.36 -6.87 23.15
C VAL A 66 -2.87 -8.10 23.87
N LYS A 67 -4.08 -8.05 24.44
CA LYS A 67 -4.60 -9.12 25.30
C LYS A 67 -5.01 -10.39 24.54
N GLU A 68 -5.41 -10.23 23.28
CA GLU A 68 -6.01 -11.29 22.46
C GLU A 68 -5.28 -11.34 21.12
N TYR A 69 -4.78 -12.53 20.74
CA TYR A 69 -4.01 -12.74 19.52
C TYR A 69 -4.82 -12.36 18.27
N GLU A 70 -6.13 -12.64 18.31
CA GLU A 70 -7.09 -12.38 17.25
C GLU A 70 -7.12 -10.89 16.87
N LYS A 71 -6.92 -10.02 17.86
CA LYS A 71 -6.95 -8.56 17.70
C LYS A 71 -5.67 -7.96 17.14
N ILE A 72 -4.58 -8.73 16.97
CA ILE A 72 -3.28 -8.22 16.49
C ILE A 72 -3.41 -7.43 15.19
N ASP A 73 -4.26 -7.85 14.24
CA ASP A 73 -4.48 -7.11 12.99
C ASP A 73 -4.92 -5.68 13.21
N ILE A 74 -5.80 -5.45 14.18
CA ILE A 74 -6.34 -4.13 14.48
C ILE A 74 -5.20 -3.21 14.93
N TYR A 75 -4.34 -3.73 15.80
CA TYR A 75 -3.18 -3.00 16.30
C TYR A 75 -2.12 -2.78 15.21
N LEU A 76 -1.80 -3.80 14.41
CA LEU A 76 -0.87 -3.69 13.29
C LEU A 76 -1.36 -2.68 12.26
N LYS A 77 -2.63 -2.74 11.86
CA LYS A 77 -3.23 -1.75 10.94
C LYS A 77 -3.14 -0.33 11.48
N LYS A 78 -3.37 -0.13 12.78
CA LYS A 78 -3.22 1.19 13.42
C LYS A 78 -1.78 1.68 13.32
N ILE A 79 -0.80 0.84 13.68
CA ILE A 79 0.62 1.16 13.60
C ILE A 79 1.06 1.47 12.17
N ILE A 80 0.68 0.63 11.20
CA ILE A 80 0.96 0.81 9.77
C ILE A 80 0.37 2.13 9.29
N LYS A 81 -0.88 2.44 9.67
CA LYS A 81 -1.56 3.69 9.30
C LYS A 81 -0.84 4.92 9.86
N GLU A 82 -0.41 4.89 11.12
CA GLU A 82 0.33 5.99 11.75
C GLU A 82 1.65 6.24 11.00
N ILE A 83 2.45 5.20 10.79
CA ILE A 83 3.75 5.32 10.11
C ILE A 83 3.58 5.77 8.66
N PHE A 84 2.61 5.21 7.95
CA PHE A 84 2.34 5.57 6.57
C PHE A 84 1.86 7.02 6.45
N LEU A 85 1.01 7.49 7.38
CA LEU A 85 0.54 8.87 7.39
C LEU A 85 1.69 9.86 7.60
N GLU A 86 2.61 9.58 8.52
CA GLU A 86 3.78 10.44 8.73
C GLU A 86 4.71 10.47 7.50
N TYR A 87 4.93 9.32 6.87
CA TYR A 87 5.67 9.25 5.61
C TYR A 87 4.99 10.08 4.50
N LEU A 88 3.68 9.94 4.32
CA LEU A 88 2.91 10.68 3.33
C LEU A 88 2.98 12.20 3.56
N LYS A 89 2.90 12.66 4.82
CA LYS A 89 3.02 14.10 5.14
C LYS A 89 4.32 14.68 4.63
N VAL A 90 5.44 14.02 4.90
CA VAL A 90 6.76 14.47 4.47
C VAL A 90 6.88 14.44 2.95
N ARG A 91 6.52 13.33 2.31
CA ARG A 91 6.70 13.17 0.87
C ARG A 91 5.74 14.01 0.03
N GLN A 92 4.47 14.11 0.44
CA GLN A 92 3.51 14.93 -0.28
C GLN A 92 3.87 16.42 -0.16
N LYS A 93 4.35 16.87 1.01
CA LYS A 93 4.86 18.24 1.15
C LYS A 93 6.03 18.51 0.21
N TYR A 94 7.00 17.59 0.17
CA TYR A 94 8.13 17.66 -0.75
C TYR A 94 7.67 17.78 -2.22
N TRP A 95 6.82 16.85 -2.68
CA TRP A 95 6.37 16.86 -4.08
C TRP A 95 5.43 18.02 -4.40
N SER A 96 4.62 18.49 -3.46
CA SER A 96 3.76 19.67 -3.66
C SER A 96 4.61 20.91 -3.95
N LEU A 97 5.70 21.09 -3.20
CA LEU A 97 6.66 22.18 -3.43
C LEU A 97 7.34 22.05 -4.80
N ILE A 98 7.90 20.87 -5.12
CA ILE A 98 8.61 20.62 -6.38
C ILE A 98 7.68 20.79 -7.59
N MET A 99 6.42 20.38 -7.49
CA MET A 99 5.45 20.48 -8.58
C MET A 99 4.77 21.85 -8.65
N GLY A 100 4.99 22.73 -7.67
CA GLY A 100 4.33 24.04 -7.59
C GLY A 100 2.81 23.93 -7.46
N VAL A 101 2.32 23.03 -6.61
CA VAL A 101 0.89 22.85 -6.33
C VAL A 101 0.59 23.11 -4.85
N PRO A 102 -0.63 23.52 -4.48
CA PRO A 102 -0.99 23.71 -3.09
C PRO A 102 -0.87 22.42 -2.28
N GLU A 103 -0.58 22.57 -0.99
CA GLU A 103 -0.62 21.45 -0.07
C GLU A 103 -2.04 20.87 0.03
N HIS A 104 -2.13 19.54 -0.04
CA HIS A 104 -3.39 18.82 0.11
C HIS A 104 -3.48 18.21 1.51
N SER A 105 -4.65 18.26 2.13
CA SER A 105 -4.91 17.47 3.33
C SER A 105 -4.83 15.97 3.00
N ILE A 106 -4.26 15.19 3.93
CA ILE A 106 -4.03 13.76 3.76
C ILE A 106 -5.02 12.98 4.62
N GLU A 107 -5.63 11.95 4.05
CA GLU A 107 -6.36 10.94 4.80
C GLU A 107 -5.94 9.54 4.35
N VAL A 108 -5.86 8.60 5.29
CA VAL A 108 -5.59 7.18 5.02
C VAL A 108 -6.82 6.35 5.41
N ARG A 109 -7.37 5.59 4.45
CA ARG A 109 -8.55 4.73 4.63
C ARG A 109 -8.29 3.29 4.21
N GLU A 110 -9.02 2.36 4.81
CA GLU A 110 -9.12 1.00 4.29
C GLU A 110 -10.05 1.01 3.07
N LYS A 111 -9.46 1.05 1.86
CA LYS A 111 -10.18 0.97 0.59
C LYS A 111 -9.52 -0.04 -0.32
N ASN A 112 -10.33 -0.77 -1.10
CA ASN A 112 -9.86 -1.86 -1.94
C ASN A 112 -9.85 -1.52 -3.45
N ARG A 113 -10.70 -0.58 -3.88
CA ARG A 113 -10.96 -0.31 -5.31
C ARG A 113 -9.95 0.62 -5.98
N SER A 114 -9.19 1.40 -5.21
CA SER A 114 -8.19 2.33 -5.73
C SER A 114 -7.03 2.46 -4.76
N TRP A 115 -5.90 2.97 -5.24
CA TRP A 115 -4.70 3.19 -4.44
C TRP A 115 -4.68 4.56 -3.77
N ALA A 116 -5.15 5.60 -4.46
CA ALA A 116 -5.44 6.93 -3.91
C ALA A 116 -6.59 7.59 -4.69
N SER A 117 -7.03 8.76 -4.23
CA SER A 117 -8.10 9.54 -4.85
C SER A 117 -7.93 11.01 -4.46
N ASN A 118 -7.78 11.89 -5.45
CA ASN A 118 -7.71 13.33 -5.24
C ASN A 118 -9.10 13.98 -5.37
N TYR A 119 -9.53 14.63 -4.30
CA TYR A 119 -10.67 15.55 -4.28
C TYR A 119 -10.15 16.98 -4.51
N VAL A 120 -9.90 17.32 -5.79
CA VAL A 120 -9.21 18.55 -6.21
C VAL A 120 -9.84 19.81 -5.63
N SER A 121 -11.18 19.93 -5.66
CA SER A 121 -11.91 21.08 -5.12
C SER A 121 -11.74 21.27 -3.60
N LYS A 122 -11.43 20.20 -2.88
CA LYS A 122 -11.22 20.20 -1.42
C LYS A 122 -9.74 20.22 -1.04
N LYS A 123 -8.82 20.22 -2.02
CA LYS A 123 -7.38 20.02 -1.81
C LYS A 123 -7.12 18.88 -0.83
N LYS A 124 -7.67 17.71 -1.13
CA LYS A 124 -7.63 16.54 -0.24
C LYS A 124 -7.32 15.28 -1.02
N ILE A 125 -6.31 14.53 -0.56
CA ILE A 125 -5.98 13.24 -1.14
C ILE A 125 -6.25 12.14 -0.11
N VAL A 126 -7.01 11.12 -0.54
CA VAL A 126 -7.34 9.96 0.28
C VAL A 126 -6.57 8.73 -0.23
N TYR A 127 -5.53 8.35 0.49
CA TYR A 127 -4.69 7.19 0.21
C TYR A 127 -5.30 5.92 0.80
N ALA A 128 -5.17 4.80 0.09
CA ALA A 128 -5.53 3.50 0.60
C ALA A 128 -4.46 2.99 1.58
N LEU A 129 -4.86 2.38 2.69
CA LEU A 129 -3.91 1.76 3.62
C LEU A 129 -3.10 0.66 2.93
N LYS A 130 -3.67 -0.04 1.94
CA LYS A 130 -2.95 -1.03 1.12
C LYS A 130 -1.75 -0.44 0.38
N SER A 131 -1.73 0.86 0.10
CA SER A 131 -0.59 1.52 -0.58
C SER A 131 0.67 1.53 0.29
N SER A 132 0.54 1.36 1.62
CA SER A 132 1.68 1.27 2.54
C SER A 132 2.57 0.05 2.30
N SER A 133 2.07 -1.00 1.63
CA SER A 133 2.87 -2.20 1.32
C SER A 133 3.77 -2.03 0.09
N LYS A 134 3.57 -0.98 -0.69
CA LYS A 134 4.34 -0.70 -1.92
C LYS A 134 5.68 -0.06 -1.60
N SER A 135 6.64 -0.16 -2.51
CA SER A 135 7.96 0.46 -2.32
C SER A 135 7.87 1.99 -2.22
N TYR A 136 8.92 2.60 -1.68
CA TYR A 136 9.00 4.05 -1.55
C TYR A 136 8.85 4.77 -2.91
N GLU A 137 9.49 4.26 -3.95
CA GLU A 137 9.45 4.82 -5.31
C GLU A 137 8.04 4.76 -5.90
N TRP A 138 7.34 3.67 -5.62
CA TRP A 138 5.96 3.50 -6.07
C TRP A 138 5.02 4.45 -5.32
N ILE A 139 5.24 4.66 -4.02
CA ILE A 139 4.44 5.61 -3.23
C ILE A 139 4.70 7.05 -3.71
N ASP A 140 5.94 7.41 -4.01
CA ASP A 140 6.27 8.71 -4.62
C ASP A 140 5.57 8.90 -5.98
N TYR A 141 5.56 7.86 -6.83
CA TYR A 141 4.77 7.86 -8.06
C TYR A 141 3.29 8.10 -7.79
N LEU A 142 2.70 7.42 -6.80
CA LEU A 142 1.29 7.60 -6.44
C LEU A 142 1.02 9.03 -5.98
N ILE A 143 1.88 9.62 -5.15
CA ILE A 143 1.76 11.02 -4.71
C ILE A 143 1.82 11.97 -5.91
N ILE A 144 2.81 11.81 -6.79
CA ILE A 144 2.95 12.62 -8.02
C ILE A 144 1.71 12.49 -8.90
N HIS A 145 1.19 11.27 -9.06
CA HIS A 145 -0.03 11.00 -9.83
C HIS A 145 -1.22 11.78 -9.28
N GLU A 146 -1.46 11.68 -7.97
CA GLU A 146 -2.58 12.39 -7.35
C GLU A 146 -2.39 13.91 -7.38
N LEU A 147 -1.18 14.42 -7.15
CA LEU A 147 -0.90 15.86 -7.24
C LEU A 147 -1.02 16.40 -8.67
N ALA A 148 -0.70 15.60 -9.69
CA ALA A 148 -0.87 15.98 -11.10
C ALA A 148 -2.35 16.23 -11.45
N HIS A 149 -3.30 15.56 -10.76
CA HIS A 149 -4.73 15.82 -10.93
C HIS A 149 -5.16 17.25 -10.56
N TYR A 150 -4.34 17.98 -9.79
CA TYR A 150 -4.57 19.39 -9.53
C TYR A 150 -4.44 20.24 -10.81
N LYS A 151 -3.53 19.87 -11.72
CA LYS A 151 -3.28 20.58 -12.98
C LYS A 151 -4.12 20.04 -14.14
N GLU A 152 -4.35 18.73 -14.18
CA GLU A 152 -5.07 18.05 -15.24
C GLU A 152 -5.89 16.88 -14.67
N GLN A 153 -7.22 16.97 -14.66
CA GLN A 153 -8.05 15.99 -13.93
C GLN A 153 -8.20 14.65 -14.66
N ASN A 154 -8.19 14.66 -15.99
CA ASN A 154 -8.34 13.45 -16.79
C ASN A 154 -6.97 12.84 -17.11
N HIS A 155 -6.87 11.52 -17.28
CA HIS A 155 -5.62 10.84 -17.68
C HIS A 155 -5.24 11.07 -19.16
N SER A 156 -5.35 12.32 -19.62
CA SER A 156 -5.03 12.78 -20.98
C SER A 156 -3.54 12.70 -21.28
N SER A 157 -3.15 12.95 -22.53
CA SER A 157 -1.73 13.04 -22.90
C SER A 157 -1.00 14.13 -22.09
N ASN A 158 -1.68 15.23 -21.77
CA ASN A 158 -1.15 16.30 -20.94
C ASN A 158 -0.88 15.83 -19.50
N PHE A 159 -1.79 15.05 -18.91
CA PHE A 159 -1.59 14.47 -17.58
C PHE A 159 -0.31 13.64 -17.51
N TRP A 160 -0.13 12.73 -18.47
CA TRP A 160 1.05 11.86 -18.49
C TRP A 160 2.33 12.62 -18.79
N LYS A 161 2.27 13.72 -19.57
CA LYS A 161 3.40 14.64 -19.72
C LYS A 161 3.79 15.22 -18.36
N ILE A 162 2.84 15.73 -17.59
CA ILE A 162 3.09 16.28 -16.24
C ILE A 162 3.71 15.22 -15.33
N VAL A 163 3.12 14.03 -15.23
CA VAL A 163 3.66 12.94 -14.40
C VAL A 163 5.09 12.58 -14.81
N SER A 164 5.37 12.53 -16.12
CA SER A 164 6.69 12.14 -16.63
C SER A 164 7.83 13.10 -16.28
N LEU A 165 7.51 14.39 -16.05
CA LEU A 165 8.50 15.39 -15.64
C LEU A 165 9.08 15.09 -14.24
N TYR A 166 8.26 14.52 -13.35
CA TYR A 166 8.65 14.28 -11.95
C TYR A 166 8.93 12.81 -11.65
N CYS A 167 8.41 11.89 -12.46
CA CYS A 167 8.67 10.46 -12.35
C CYS A 167 8.98 9.87 -13.74
N PRO A 168 10.24 9.92 -14.21
CA PRO A 168 10.59 9.44 -15.55
C PRO A 168 10.23 7.96 -15.79
N ASN A 169 10.33 7.14 -14.74
CA ASN A 169 10.02 5.71 -14.77
C ASN A 169 8.54 5.38 -14.49
N TRP A 170 7.62 6.36 -14.60
CA TRP A 170 6.19 6.19 -14.28
C TRP A 170 5.52 5.03 -15.03
N LYS A 171 5.96 4.72 -16.25
CA LYS A 171 5.39 3.61 -17.05
C LYS A 171 5.59 2.26 -16.36
N ALA A 172 6.76 2.05 -15.75
CA ALA A 172 7.04 0.83 -14.98
C ALA A 172 6.16 0.77 -13.73
N MET A 173 5.99 1.90 -13.02
CA MET A 173 5.14 1.98 -11.83
C MET A 173 3.65 1.76 -12.15
N LYS A 174 3.17 2.29 -13.29
CA LYS A 174 1.80 2.09 -13.78
C LYS A 174 1.52 0.65 -14.17
N LYS A 175 2.51 -0.08 -14.70
CA LYS A 175 2.35 -1.50 -15.06
C LYS A 175 2.21 -2.40 -13.81
N ASN A 176 2.77 -1.97 -12.68
CA ASN A 176 2.70 -2.64 -11.39
C ASN A 176 1.50 -2.21 -10.51
N ASN A 177 0.47 -1.63 -11.15
CA ASN A 177 -0.66 -0.95 -10.54
C ASN A 177 -1.97 -1.74 -10.69
#